data_AF-A0A349NAP3-F1
#
_entry.id   AF-A0A349NAP3-F1
#
_cell.length_a   1.000
_cell.length_b   1.000
_cell.length_c   1.000
_cell.angle_alpha   90.00
_cell.angle_beta   90.00
_cell.angle_gamma   90.00
#
_symmetry.space_group_name_H-M   'P 1'
#
loop_
_entity.id
_entity.type
_entity.pdbx_description
1 polymer ?
#
loop_
_entity_poly.entity_id
_entity_poly.type
_entity_poly.pdbx_seq_one_letter_code
_entity_poly.pdbx_strand_id
1 'polypeptide(L)'
;MRLRNLFLPFSSIALALVCLSSATFGQKKDIADLANQMESRVEQSLQKYRVLQEEIAAEKVPLTQLINELENQVIEMRGQVRSIRSGEERAREELRAQRLLTGDLRTQNDYVSGLFAQYLNTYEGRLNIAEDQRFSALLDPYREAIELAGPGTQEAREKRTEAVEICLQRLKLISGGYSFDGQGIDQAGEILDGDVIVFGPAAFFREKSGREVGTLNYRPGAIQPAVSTLEGAFGESLRKYGSSGQFNLPLDASMGKAASLERASDNWREHIEKGGVVGYLIIAMGILAFILAGVKLIDFNALNVSIPSNLASTAAAAVEGNLEKANEQITNSKPWMRAMLAEGATHANE
;
A
#
# COMPACT_ATOMS: atom_id res chain seq x y z
N MET A 1 -47.84 57.86 -13.44
CA MET A 1 -49.21 58.30 -13.78
C MET A 1 -49.63 59.42 -12.83
N ARG A 2 -49.61 60.65 -13.36
CA ARG A 2 -50.48 61.81 -13.05
C ARG A 2 -50.52 62.46 -11.66
N LEU A 3 -49.99 63.69 -11.64
CA LEU A 3 -50.57 64.91 -11.05
C LEU A 3 -52.12 64.90 -10.98
N ARG A 4 -52.68 65.48 -9.91
CA ARG A 4 -53.62 66.61 -10.08
C ARG A 4 -53.89 67.39 -8.79
N ASN A 5 -53.60 68.69 -8.88
CA ASN A 5 -54.30 69.76 -8.19
C ASN A 5 -55.83 69.57 -8.29
N LEU A 6 -56.57 70.00 -7.26
CA LEU A 6 -57.89 70.58 -7.49
C LEU A 6 -58.18 71.70 -6.47
N PHE A 7 -58.19 72.90 -7.03
CA PHE A 7 -58.80 74.13 -6.53
C PHE A 7 -60.32 73.95 -6.32
N LEU A 8 -60.82 74.45 -5.17
CA LEU A 8 -62.03 75.28 -4.92
C LEU A 8 -63.39 74.89 -5.57
N PRO A 9 -64.54 75.57 -5.34
CA PRO A 9 -65.05 76.45 -4.26
C PRO A 9 -66.52 76.07 -3.83
N PHE A 10 -67.25 77.01 -3.23
CA PHE A 10 -68.71 77.09 -2.95
C PHE A 10 -69.14 76.58 -1.56
N SER A 11 -69.48 77.51 -0.65
CA SER A 11 -70.82 78.11 -0.44
C SER A 11 -71.36 77.51 0.86
N SER A 12 -71.53 78.26 1.95
CA SER A 12 -72.63 79.21 2.07
C SER A 12 -72.31 80.27 3.14
N ILE A 13 -72.10 81.50 2.67
CA ILE A 13 -72.23 82.73 3.47
C ILE A 13 -73.40 83.46 2.85
N ALA A 14 -74.57 83.40 3.48
CA ALA A 14 -75.73 84.19 3.09
C ALA A 14 -76.75 84.29 4.24
N LEU A 15 -77.24 85.51 4.43
CA LEU A 15 -78.40 85.96 5.22
C LEU A 15 -78.23 85.93 6.75
N ALA A 16 -78.34 87.04 7.49
CA ALA A 16 -79.09 88.26 7.24
C ALA A 16 -78.40 89.48 7.88
N LEU A 17 -78.04 90.46 7.06
CA LEU A 17 -77.66 91.81 7.46
C LEU A 17 -78.67 92.75 6.81
N VAL A 18 -79.79 92.98 7.50
CA VAL A 18 -80.86 93.88 7.07
C VAL A 18 -81.16 94.83 8.23
N CYS A 19 -81.10 96.13 7.90
CA CYS A 19 -81.61 97.28 8.65
C CYS A 19 -80.85 97.73 9.91
N LEU A 20 -79.79 98.53 9.69
CA LEU A 20 -79.39 99.59 10.62
C LEU A 20 -79.71 100.96 9.98
N SER A 21 -80.84 101.54 10.35
CA SER A 21 -81.02 103.00 10.36
C SER A 21 -82.24 103.39 11.22
N SER A 22 -81.90 103.79 12.45
CA SER A 22 -82.49 104.93 13.15
C SER A 22 -83.91 104.82 13.70
N ALA A 23 -84.02 104.45 14.99
CA ALA A 23 -84.70 105.29 15.99
C ALA A 23 -84.40 104.74 17.40
N THR A 24 -83.61 105.50 18.15
CA THR A 24 -83.44 105.38 19.59
C THR A 24 -84.78 105.54 20.32
N PHE A 25 -85.13 104.61 21.21
CA PHE A 25 -85.61 104.91 22.57
C PHE A 25 -85.77 103.61 23.39
N GLY A 26 -85.03 103.54 24.50
CA GLY A 26 -85.43 102.90 25.76
C GLY A 26 -85.76 101.41 25.80
N GLN A 27 -84.78 100.58 26.21
CA GLN A 27 -84.97 99.63 27.31
C GLN A 27 -83.63 99.41 28.01
N LYS A 28 -83.51 99.90 29.24
CA LYS A 28 -82.57 99.37 30.24
C LYS A 28 -82.95 97.89 30.46
N LYS A 29 -82.31 96.99 29.73
CA LYS A 29 -82.14 95.61 30.22
C LYS A 29 -80.99 95.65 31.22
N ASP A 30 -81.30 95.17 32.41
CA ASP A 30 -80.46 95.28 33.59
C ASP A 30 -79.10 94.63 33.34
N ILE A 31 -78.05 95.46 33.30
CA ILE A 31 -76.66 94.99 33.17
C ILE A 31 -76.32 94.09 34.37
N ALA A 32 -77.02 94.27 35.50
CA ALA A 32 -76.94 93.44 36.69
C ALA A 32 -77.50 92.01 36.49
N ASP A 33 -78.63 91.84 35.79
CA ASP A 33 -79.21 90.51 35.53
C ASP A 33 -78.39 89.71 34.50
N LEU A 34 -77.80 90.39 33.51
CA LEU A 34 -76.87 89.77 32.56
C LEU A 34 -75.56 89.35 33.26
N ALA A 35 -75.06 90.16 34.19
CA ALA A 35 -73.88 89.83 34.99
C ALA A 35 -74.12 88.60 35.88
N ASN A 36 -75.27 88.53 36.57
CA ASN A 36 -75.65 87.38 37.40
C ASN A 36 -75.85 86.08 36.58
N GLN A 37 -76.44 86.16 35.38
CA GLN A 37 -76.55 85.01 34.48
C GLN A 37 -75.18 84.55 33.94
N MET A 38 -74.27 85.47 33.66
CA MET A 38 -72.90 85.14 33.27
C MET A 38 -72.16 84.48 34.43
N GLU A 39 -72.28 85.00 35.65
CA GLU A 39 -71.65 84.46 36.86
C GLU A 39 -72.16 83.04 37.16
N SER A 40 -73.47 82.82 37.10
CA SER A 40 -74.07 81.49 37.26
C SER A 40 -73.65 80.50 36.16
N ARG A 41 -73.53 80.95 34.90
CA ARG A 41 -73.01 80.11 33.81
C ARG A 41 -71.53 79.78 33.99
N VAL A 42 -70.74 80.70 34.53
CA VAL A 42 -69.34 80.47 34.88
C VAL A 42 -69.26 79.44 36.01
N GLU A 43 -70.07 79.56 37.06
CA GLU A 43 -70.13 78.56 38.14
C GLU A 43 -70.54 77.17 37.65
N GLN A 44 -71.59 77.07 36.82
CA GLN A 44 -72.00 75.78 36.24
C GLN A 44 -70.92 75.18 35.33
N SER A 45 -70.20 76.01 34.59
CA SER A 45 -69.10 75.54 33.72
C SER A 45 -67.90 75.08 34.55
N LEU A 46 -67.60 75.76 35.67
CA LEU A 46 -66.59 75.36 36.63
C LEU A 46 -66.96 74.04 37.34
N GLN A 47 -68.24 73.85 37.68
CA GLN A 47 -68.73 72.57 38.21
C GLN A 47 -68.62 71.44 37.20
N LYS A 48 -69.07 71.65 35.96
CA LYS A 48 -68.92 70.67 34.88
C LYS A 48 -67.44 70.34 34.61
N TYR A 49 -66.57 71.35 34.65
CA TYR A 49 -65.13 71.16 34.50
C TYR A 49 -64.53 70.34 35.64
N ARG A 50 -64.98 70.55 36.89
CA ARG A 50 -64.54 69.76 38.06
C ARG A 50 -65.00 68.30 37.98
N VAL A 51 -66.27 68.06 37.64
CA VAL A 51 -66.80 66.69 37.46
C VAL A 51 -66.05 65.97 36.33
N LEU A 52 -65.81 66.65 35.21
CA LEU A 52 -65.04 66.09 34.10
C LEU A 52 -63.58 65.81 34.51
N GLN A 53 -62.96 66.70 35.29
CA GLN A 53 -61.62 66.47 35.84
C GLN A 53 -61.59 65.25 36.77
N GLU A 54 -62.59 65.07 37.62
CA GLU A 54 -62.70 63.90 38.51
C GLU A 54 -62.92 62.61 37.73
N GLU A 55 -63.77 62.62 36.69
CA GLU A 55 -64.02 61.47 35.81
C GLU A 55 -62.76 61.10 35.01
N ILE A 56 -62.09 62.09 34.40
CA ILE A 56 -60.81 61.90 33.70
C ILE A 56 -59.75 61.38 34.67
N ALA A 57 -59.68 61.89 35.90
CA ALA A 57 -58.75 61.40 36.90
C ALA A 57 -59.05 59.96 37.32
N ALA A 58 -60.35 59.62 37.48
CA ALA A 58 -60.81 58.29 37.84
C ALA A 58 -60.51 57.25 36.75
N GLU A 59 -60.58 57.61 35.46
CA GLU A 59 -60.26 56.71 34.34
C GLU A 59 -58.77 56.66 34.00
N LYS A 60 -58.06 57.77 34.13
CA LYS A 60 -56.64 57.85 33.75
C LYS A 60 -55.76 56.96 34.63
N VAL A 61 -56.04 56.86 35.93
CA VAL A 61 -55.28 56.03 36.87
C VAL A 61 -55.31 54.54 36.48
N PRO A 62 -56.48 53.87 36.33
CA PRO A 62 -56.55 52.47 35.94
C PRO A 62 -56.02 52.22 34.53
N LEU A 63 -56.22 53.15 33.58
CA LEU A 63 -55.61 53.03 32.24
C LEU A 63 -54.08 53.07 32.30
N THR A 64 -53.50 53.94 33.12
CA THR A 64 -52.03 54.01 33.30
C THR A 64 -51.49 52.73 33.95
N GLN A 65 -52.22 52.17 34.92
CA GLN A 65 -51.88 50.87 35.53
C GLN A 65 -51.91 49.74 34.50
N LEU A 66 -52.95 49.69 33.64
CA LEU A 66 -53.07 48.71 32.57
C LEU A 66 -51.94 48.85 31.53
N ILE A 67 -51.58 50.09 31.15
CA ILE A 67 -50.47 50.36 30.25
C ILE A 67 -49.16 49.83 30.85
N ASN A 68 -48.87 50.16 32.11
CA ASN A 68 -47.65 49.69 32.77
C ASN A 68 -47.59 48.16 32.86
N GLU A 69 -48.72 47.51 33.15
CA GLU A 69 -48.82 46.06 33.20
C GLU A 69 -48.55 45.43 31.82
N LEU A 70 -49.19 45.94 30.77
CA LEU A 70 -48.97 45.48 29.40
C LEU A 70 -47.52 45.75 28.93
N GLU A 71 -46.93 46.88 29.31
CA GLU A 71 -45.52 47.19 29.02
C GLU A 71 -44.59 46.19 29.71
N ASN A 72 -44.84 45.85 30.98
CA ASN A 72 -44.09 44.82 31.70
C ASN A 72 -44.20 43.45 31.03
N GLN A 73 -45.41 43.04 30.62
CA GLN A 73 -45.63 41.80 29.89
C GLN A 73 -44.90 41.78 28.54
N VAL A 74 -44.87 42.91 27.82
CA VAL A 74 -44.10 43.04 26.57
C VAL A 74 -42.61 42.92 26.84
N ILE A 75 -42.09 43.51 27.92
CA ILE A 75 -40.67 43.38 28.32
C ILE A 75 -40.35 41.92 28.63
N GLU A 76 -41.19 41.24 29.41
CA GLU A 76 -41.01 39.83 29.76
C GLU A 76 -41.03 38.93 28.52
N MET A 77 -42.06 39.06 27.67
CA MET A 77 -42.18 38.30 26.43
C MET A 77 -40.99 38.56 25.50
N ARG A 78 -40.50 39.80 25.39
CA ARG A 78 -39.28 40.11 24.64
C ARG A 78 -38.04 39.44 25.24
N GLY A 79 -37.96 39.36 26.57
CA GLY A 79 -36.94 38.63 27.30
C GLY A 79 -36.96 37.13 26.97
N GLN A 80 -38.13 36.51 27.02
CA GLN A 80 -38.35 35.10 26.67
C GLN A 80 -38.00 34.81 25.20
N VAL A 81 -38.41 35.66 24.26
CA VAL A 81 -38.03 35.50 22.85
C VAL A 81 -36.52 35.59 22.67
N ARG A 82 -35.85 36.50 23.39
CA ARG A 82 -34.38 36.64 23.32
C ARG A 82 -33.67 35.41 23.89
N SER A 83 -34.13 34.88 25.02
CA SER A 83 -33.55 33.67 25.60
C SER A 83 -33.73 32.46 24.68
N ILE A 84 -34.93 32.28 24.12
CA ILE A 84 -35.23 31.21 23.15
C ILE A 84 -34.32 31.34 21.92
N ARG A 85 -34.23 32.53 21.31
CA ARG A 85 -33.35 32.77 20.16
C ARG A 85 -31.90 32.44 20.48
N SER A 86 -31.39 32.86 21.64
CA SER A 86 -30.03 32.53 22.07
C SER A 86 -29.80 31.03 22.27
N GLY A 87 -30.81 30.30 22.76
CA GLY A 87 -30.77 28.85 22.89
C GLY A 87 -30.76 28.14 21.54
N GLU A 88 -31.58 28.61 20.60
CA GLU A 88 -31.65 28.09 19.24
C GLU A 88 -30.32 28.33 18.48
N GLU A 89 -29.73 29.52 18.62
CA GLU A 89 -28.42 29.84 18.04
C GLU A 89 -27.32 28.90 18.56
N ARG A 90 -27.26 28.67 19.89
CA ARG A 90 -26.30 27.72 20.48
C ARG A 90 -26.52 26.30 19.97
N ALA A 91 -27.77 25.82 19.95
CA ALA A 91 -28.09 24.48 19.48
C ALA A 91 -27.74 24.30 17.98
N ARG A 92 -27.94 25.34 17.16
CA ARG A 92 -27.54 25.34 15.74
C ARG A 92 -26.02 25.28 15.58
N GLU A 93 -25.29 26.03 16.39
CA GLU A 93 -23.82 26.02 16.38
C GLU A 93 -23.28 24.66 16.79
N GLU A 94 -23.81 24.07 17.88
CA GLU A 94 -23.45 22.74 18.34
C GLU A 94 -23.74 21.65 17.30
N LEU A 95 -24.93 21.69 16.67
CA LEU A 95 -25.28 20.75 15.60
C LEU A 95 -24.34 20.89 14.39
N ARG A 96 -23.92 22.10 14.04
CA ARG A 96 -22.92 22.32 12.98
C ARG A 96 -21.58 21.72 13.35
N ALA A 97 -21.11 21.96 14.58
CA ALA A 97 -19.85 21.39 15.07
C ALA A 97 -19.87 19.86 15.08
N GLN A 98 -20.96 19.24 15.56
CA GLN A 98 -21.11 17.78 15.56
C GLN A 98 -21.15 17.19 14.14
N ARG A 99 -21.80 17.86 13.18
CA ARG A 99 -21.82 17.43 11.77
C ARG A 99 -20.44 17.49 11.13
N LEU A 100 -19.68 18.56 11.40
CA LEU A 100 -18.30 18.69 10.94
C LEU A 100 -17.45 17.56 11.51
N LEU A 101 -17.50 17.34 12.83
CA LEU A 101 -16.77 16.25 13.49
C LEU A 101 -17.13 14.87 12.93
N THR A 102 -18.42 14.61 12.70
CA THR A 102 -18.89 13.34 12.12
C THR A 102 -18.36 13.15 10.69
N GLY A 103 -18.34 14.23 9.90
CA GLY A 103 -17.76 14.22 8.55
C GLY A 103 -16.25 13.92 8.56
N ASP A 104 -15.52 14.56 9.47
CA ASP A 104 -14.08 14.35 9.65
C ASP A 104 -13.77 12.92 10.10
N LEU A 105 -14.48 12.40 11.11
CA LEU A 105 -14.34 11.03 11.59
C LEU A 105 -14.65 10.00 10.51
N ARG A 106 -15.68 10.26 9.68
CA ARG A 106 -16.00 9.40 8.54
C ARG A 106 -14.85 9.37 7.54
N THR A 107 -14.30 10.52 7.20
CA THR A 107 -13.16 10.66 6.28
C THR A 107 -11.91 9.94 6.82
N GLN A 108 -11.62 10.08 8.11
CA GLN A 108 -10.52 9.37 8.76
C GLN A 108 -10.72 7.85 8.73
N ASN A 109 -11.94 7.38 9.00
CA ASN A 109 -12.26 5.96 8.97
C ASN A 109 -12.13 5.40 7.55
N ASP A 110 -12.60 6.12 6.53
CA ASP A 110 -12.42 5.75 5.12
C ASP A 110 -10.94 5.66 4.73
N TYR A 111 -10.12 6.61 5.19
CA TYR A 111 -8.68 6.59 4.98
C TYR A 111 -8.02 5.35 5.61
N VAL A 112 -8.28 5.10 6.90
CA VAL A 112 -7.73 3.94 7.63
C VAL A 112 -8.19 2.63 7.00
N SER A 113 -9.47 2.54 6.62
CA SER A 113 -10.01 1.36 5.94
C SER A 113 -9.36 1.11 4.59
N GLY A 114 -9.02 2.18 3.85
CA GLY A 114 -8.25 2.11 2.61
C GLY A 114 -6.83 1.58 2.83
N LEU A 115 -6.15 2.03 3.90
CA LEU A 115 -4.83 1.52 4.27
C LEU A 115 -4.86 0.02 4.61
N PHE A 116 -5.89 -0.42 5.35
CA PHE A 116 -6.08 -1.84 5.67
C PHE A 116 -6.36 -2.68 4.41
N ALA A 117 -7.17 -2.17 3.48
CA ALA A 117 -7.40 -2.85 2.21
C ALA A 117 -6.10 -3.00 1.41
N GLN A 118 -5.29 -1.95 1.31
CA GLN A 118 -3.98 -2.02 0.64
C GLN A 118 -3.03 -3.00 1.32
N TYR A 119 -3.01 -3.00 2.65
CA TYR A 119 -2.18 -3.92 3.41
C TYR A 119 -2.59 -5.38 3.15
N LEU A 120 -3.88 -5.71 3.23
CA LEU A 120 -4.40 -7.05 2.97
C LEU A 120 -4.10 -7.52 1.54
N ASN A 121 -4.24 -6.64 0.55
CA ASN A 121 -3.95 -6.95 -0.85
C ASN A 121 -2.46 -7.25 -1.11
N THR A 122 -1.56 -6.70 -0.29
CA THR A 122 -0.11 -6.94 -0.42
C THR A 122 0.42 -7.98 0.57
N TYR A 123 -0.45 -8.51 1.45
CA TYR A 123 -0.05 -9.40 2.52
C TYR A 123 0.39 -10.77 2.01
N GLU A 124 -0.33 -11.33 1.03
CA GLU A 124 0.00 -12.64 0.44
C GLU A 124 1.41 -12.68 -0.14
N GLY A 125 1.83 -11.61 -0.83
CA GLY A 125 3.19 -11.50 -1.36
C GLY A 125 4.29 -11.46 -0.30
N ARG A 126 3.95 -11.33 0.98
CA ARG A 126 4.87 -11.31 2.13
C ARG A 126 4.83 -12.62 2.93
N LEU A 127 3.92 -13.54 2.61
CA LEU A 127 3.86 -14.85 3.21
C LEU A 127 4.90 -15.76 2.55
N ASN A 128 5.51 -16.66 3.32
CA ASN A 128 6.14 -17.82 2.72
C ASN A 128 5.03 -18.69 2.09
N ILE A 129 5.31 -19.32 0.94
CA ILE A 129 4.37 -20.22 0.25
C ILE A 129 3.79 -21.30 1.18
N ALA A 130 4.55 -21.75 2.17
CA ALA A 130 4.09 -22.72 3.15
C ALA A 130 2.99 -22.17 4.07
N GLU A 131 3.07 -20.89 4.42
CA GLU A 131 2.13 -20.21 5.32
C GLU A 131 0.78 -19.91 4.66
N ASP A 132 0.72 -19.93 3.33
CA ASP A 132 -0.48 -19.66 2.56
C ASP A 132 -1.64 -20.58 2.96
N GLN A 133 -1.37 -21.88 3.16
CA GLN A 133 -2.36 -22.87 3.59
C GLN A 133 -3.05 -22.52 4.92
N ARG A 134 -2.33 -21.88 5.83
CA ARG A 134 -2.88 -21.47 7.13
C ARG A 134 -3.59 -20.12 7.04
N PHE A 135 -2.99 -19.15 6.36
CA PHE A 135 -3.53 -17.79 6.35
C PHE A 135 -4.64 -17.58 5.32
N SER A 136 -4.67 -18.31 4.21
CA SER A 136 -5.84 -18.36 3.30
C SER A 136 -7.08 -18.80 4.07
N ALA A 137 -7.01 -19.95 4.74
CA ALA A 137 -8.10 -20.48 5.55
C ALA A 137 -8.58 -19.51 6.66
N LEU A 138 -7.68 -18.69 7.22
CA LEU A 138 -8.03 -17.67 8.21
C LEU A 138 -8.59 -16.38 7.62
N LEU A 139 -8.14 -15.96 6.43
CA LEU A 139 -8.44 -14.66 5.84
C LEU A 139 -9.57 -14.70 4.80
N ASP A 140 -9.78 -15.82 4.12
CA ASP A 140 -10.81 -15.98 3.09
C ASP A 140 -12.24 -15.72 3.61
N PRO A 141 -12.63 -16.17 4.83
CA PRO A 141 -13.94 -15.81 5.39
C PRO A 141 -14.13 -14.31 5.57
N TYR A 142 -13.05 -13.59 5.90
CA TYR A 142 -13.09 -12.12 6.02
C TYR A 142 -13.20 -11.45 4.65
N ARG A 143 -12.50 -11.97 3.63
CA ARG A 143 -12.63 -11.47 2.26
C ARG A 143 -14.05 -11.57 1.76
N GLU A 144 -14.65 -12.75 1.90
CA GLU A 144 -16.04 -12.98 1.51
C GLU A 144 -16.99 -12.04 2.25
N ALA A 145 -16.83 -11.88 3.56
CA ALA A 145 -17.63 -10.96 4.35
C ALA A 145 -17.46 -9.49 3.92
N ILE A 146 -16.23 -9.06 3.60
CA ILE A 146 -15.94 -7.69 3.13
C ILE A 146 -16.58 -7.45 1.76
N GLU A 147 -16.52 -8.43 0.85
CA GLU A 147 -17.13 -8.34 -0.48
C GLU A 147 -18.66 -8.28 -0.38
N LEU A 148 -19.26 -9.13 0.46
CA LEU A 148 -20.71 -9.20 0.64
C LEU A 148 -21.28 -7.94 1.30
N ALA A 149 -20.57 -7.39 2.29
CA ALA A 149 -20.97 -6.14 2.96
C ALA A 149 -20.84 -4.91 2.04
N GLY A 150 -20.02 -4.96 1.00
CA GLY A 150 -19.82 -3.88 0.05
C GLY A 150 -18.91 -2.75 0.56
N PRO A 151 -18.41 -1.89 -0.35
CA PRO A 151 -17.41 -0.88 -0.02
C PRO A 151 -17.96 0.23 0.88
N GLY A 152 -17.20 0.58 1.92
CA GLY A 152 -17.48 1.74 2.77
C GLY A 152 -18.52 1.52 3.87
N THR A 153 -19.09 0.32 3.97
CA THR A 153 -19.99 -0.07 5.06
C THR A 153 -19.25 -0.23 6.38
N GLN A 154 -19.98 -0.11 7.48
CA GLN A 154 -19.42 -0.32 8.82
C GLN A 154 -18.91 -1.75 8.99
N GLU A 155 -19.70 -2.74 8.56
CA GLU A 155 -19.32 -4.15 8.62
C GLU A 155 -18.03 -4.44 7.85
N ALA A 156 -17.88 -3.93 6.62
CA ALA A 156 -16.63 -4.11 5.86
C ALA A 156 -15.40 -3.49 6.56
N ARG A 157 -15.57 -2.39 7.29
CA ARG A 157 -14.48 -1.75 8.05
C ARG A 157 -14.09 -2.57 9.27
N GLU A 158 -15.08 -3.10 10.00
CA GLU A 158 -14.87 -3.98 11.15
C GLU A 158 -14.15 -5.25 10.71
N LYS A 159 -14.63 -5.91 9.65
CA LYS A 159 -14.02 -7.14 9.11
C LYS A 159 -12.60 -6.92 8.60
N ARG A 160 -12.30 -5.78 7.94
CA ARG A 160 -10.92 -5.44 7.57
C ARG A 160 -10.01 -5.28 8.78
N THR A 161 -10.53 -4.67 9.85
CA THR A 161 -9.75 -4.46 11.07
C THR A 161 -9.43 -5.80 11.74
N GLU A 162 -10.41 -6.70 11.83
CA GLU A 162 -10.23 -8.07 12.33
C GLU A 162 -9.22 -8.86 11.46
N ALA A 163 -9.31 -8.76 10.14
CA ALA A 163 -8.36 -9.42 9.23
C ALA A 163 -6.92 -8.90 9.40
N VAL A 164 -6.74 -7.58 9.55
CA VAL A 164 -5.42 -6.99 9.82
C VAL A 164 -4.88 -7.43 11.18
N GLU A 165 -5.73 -7.63 12.18
CA GLU A 165 -5.32 -8.15 13.47
C GLU A 165 -4.70 -9.55 13.36
N ILE A 166 -5.28 -10.44 12.55
CA ILE A 166 -4.69 -11.76 12.24
C ILE A 166 -3.30 -11.59 11.62
N CYS A 167 -3.14 -10.66 10.68
CA CYS A 167 -1.84 -10.38 10.07
C CYS A 167 -0.81 -9.86 11.09
N LEU A 168 -1.24 -9.03 12.05
CA LEU A 168 -0.39 -8.54 13.13
C LEU A 168 0.00 -9.65 14.12
N GLN A 169 -0.89 -10.62 14.37
CA GLN A 169 -0.56 -11.79 15.18
C GLN A 169 0.56 -12.61 14.56
N ARG A 170 0.62 -12.72 13.22
CA ARG A 170 1.74 -13.37 12.53
C ARG A 170 3.08 -12.72 12.86
N LEU A 171 3.16 -11.38 12.96
CA LEU A 171 4.41 -10.69 13.30
C LEU A 171 4.95 -11.10 14.67
N LYS A 172 4.07 -11.45 15.62
CA LYS A 172 4.49 -11.99 16.92
C LYS A 172 5.00 -13.42 16.79
N LEU A 173 4.31 -14.26 16.01
CA LEU A 173 4.67 -15.65 15.80
C LEU A 173 6.01 -15.82 15.07
N ILE A 174 6.27 -15.00 14.04
CA ILE A 174 7.45 -15.15 13.18
C ILE A 174 8.77 -14.92 13.93
N SER A 175 8.75 -14.13 15.01
CA SER A 175 9.94 -13.87 15.84
C SER A 175 10.35 -15.06 16.69
N GLY A 176 9.40 -15.92 17.10
CA GLY A 176 9.67 -17.14 17.87
C GLY A 176 9.73 -18.39 17.00
N GLY A 177 9.28 -18.29 15.76
CA GLY A 177 8.90 -19.43 14.94
C GLY A 177 7.63 -20.09 15.46
N TYR A 178 6.95 -20.81 14.59
CA TYR A 178 5.73 -21.53 14.93
C TYR A 178 5.54 -22.73 14.00
N SER A 179 4.74 -23.70 14.44
CA SER A 179 4.37 -24.85 13.62
C SER A 179 2.85 -24.98 13.47
N PHE A 180 2.42 -25.65 12.42
CA PHE A 180 1.02 -25.98 12.14
C PHE A 180 0.93 -27.19 11.22
N ASP A 181 -0.21 -27.89 11.24
CA ASP A 181 -0.50 -28.95 10.28
C ASP A 181 -0.66 -28.37 8.88
N GLY A 182 0.06 -28.91 7.91
CA GLY A 182 -0.03 -28.49 6.52
C GLY A 182 0.43 -29.59 5.55
N GLN A 183 0.47 -29.23 4.29
CA GLN A 183 0.74 -30.15 3.19
C GLN A 183 1.97 -29.72 2.40
N GLY A 184 2.71 -30.70 1.89
CA GLY A 184 3.81 -30.50 0.95
C GLY A 184 3.73 -31.51 -0.19
N ILE A 185 4.27 -31.17 -1.35
CA ILE A 185 4.36 -32.09 -2.49
C ILE A 185 5.76 -32.65 -2.58
N ASP A 186 5.89 -33.97 -2.63
CA ASP A 186 7.17 -34.64 -2.80
C ASP A 186 7.73 -34.51 -4.24
N GLN A 187 8.85 -35.19 -4.50
CA GLN A 187 9.46 -35.26 -5.83
C GLN A 187 8.63 -36.07 -6.83
N ALA A 188 7.85 -37.05 -6.37
CA ALA A 188 6.96 -37.87 -7.19
C ALA A 188 5.66 -37.15 -7.58
N GLY A 189 5.34 -36.02 -6.92
CA GLY A 189 4.09 -35.28 -7.12
C GLY A 189 2.98 -35.69 -6.16
N GLU A 190 3.27 -36.50 -5.15
CA GLU A 190 2.33 -36.90 -4.11
C GLU A 190 2.20 -35.81 -3.04
N ILE A 191 0.97 -35.58 -2.59
CA ILE A 191 0.68 -34.65 -1.49
C ILE A 191 0.87 -35.39 -0.18
N LEU A 192 1.76 -34.89 0.66
CA LEU A 192 2.07 -35.41 1.98
C LEU A 192 1.49 -34.49 3.05
N ASP A 193 0.86 -35.10 4.05
CA ASP A 193 0.41 -34.40 5.26
C ASP A 193 1.52 -34.42 6.33
N GLY A 194 1.75 -33.28 6.96
CA GLY A 194 2.83 -33.14 7.92
C GLY A 194 2.78 -31.86 8.74
N ASP A 195 3.78 -31.71 9.59
CA ASP A 195 4.01 -30.48 10.32
C ASP A 195 4.82 -29.51 9.47
N VAL A 196 4.27 -28.32 9.26
CA VAL A 196 4.96 -27.17 8.70
C VAL A 196 5.54 -26.36 9.85
N ILE A 197 6.84 -26.09 9.78
CA ILE A 197 7.58 -25.34 10.79
C ILE A 197 8.13 -24.09 10.13
N VAL A 198 7.72 -22.92 10.59
CA VAL A 198 8.11 -21.63 10.04
C VAL A 198 9.02 -20.93 11.02
N PHE A 199 10.19 -20.51 10.54
CA PHE A 199 11.15 -19.76 11.32
C PHE A 199 11.73 -18.63 10.48
N GLY A 200 11.30 -17.39 10.77
CA GLY A 200 11.65 -16.23 9.96
C GLY A 200 11.19 -16.44 8.50
N PRO A 201 12.07 -16.28 7.51
CA PRO A 201 11.73 -16.47 6.10
C PRO A 201 11.75 -17.94 5.64
N ALA A 202 12.29 -18.85 6.46
CA ALA A 202 12.44 -20.26 6.11
C ALA A 202 11.25 -21.09 6.61
N ALA A 203 10.82 -22.05 5.78
CA ALA A 203 9.79 -23.01 6.12
C ALA A 203 10.32 -24.43 5.92
N PHE A 204 10.01 -25.30 6.88
CA PHE A 204 10.43 -26.69 6.93
C PHE A 204 9.20 -27.58 7.01
N PHE A 205 9.35 -28.80 6.51
CA PHE A 205 8.29 -29.79 6.50
C PHE A 205 8.76 -31.08 7.13
N ARG A 206 7.88 -31.66 7.94
CA ARG A 206 8.04 -33.00 8.49
C ARG A 206 6.77 -33.79 8.26
N GLU A 207 6.85 -34.81 7.43
CA GLU A 207 5.75 -35.76 7.22
C GLU A 207 5.41 -36.49 8.53
N LYS A 208 4.12 -36.80 8.75
CA LYS A 208 3.65 -37.52 9.96
C LYS A 208 4.33 -38.88 10.18
N SER A 209 4.66 -39.60 9.11
CA SER A 209 5.37 -40.88 9.17
C SER A 209 6.87 -40.71 9.47
N GLY A 210 7.40 -39.48 9.38
CA GLY A 210 8.82 -39.15 9.53
C GLY A 210 9.71 -39.64 8.40
N ARG A 211 9.14 -40.14 7.29
CA ARG A 211 9.90 -40.66 6.14
C ARG A 211 10.51 -39.49 5.39
N GLU A 212 9.68 -38.48 5.10
CA GLU A 212 10.10 -37.30 4.37
C GLU A 212 10.20 -36.06 5.25
N VAL A 213 11.35 -35.40 5.14
CA VAL A 213 11.68 -34.15 5.84
C VAL A 213 12.46 -33.25 4.91
N GLY A 214 12.19 -31.95 4.96
CA GLY A 214 12.83 -31.02 4.04
C GLY A 214 12.50 -29.57 4.24
N THR A 215 12.98 -28.73 3.33
CA THR A 215 12.55 -27.33 3.23
C THR A 215 11.37 -27.22 2.28
N LEU A 216 10.46 -26.28 2.55
CA LEU A 216 9.34 -25.97 1.67
C LEU A 216 9.72 -24.84 0.72
N ASN A 217 9.63 -25.13 -0.58
CA ASN A 217 9.97 -24.21 -1.65
C ASN A 217 8.79 -23.99 -2.59
N TYR A 218 8.79 -22.82 -3.24
CA TYR A 218 7.78 -22.51 -4.24
C TYR A 218 7.91 -23.44 -5.46
N ARG A 219 6.78 -24.02 -5.87
CA ARG A 219 6.68 -24.84 -7.09
C ARG A 219 5.71 -24.15 -8.06
N PRO A 220 6.18 -23.68 -9.23
CA PRO A 220 5.30 -23.10 -10.23
C PRO A 220 4.20 -24.09 -10.63
N GLY A 221 2.95 -23.63 -10.62
CA GLY A 221 1.79 -24.42 -11.06
C GLY A 221 1.19 -25.37 -10.00
N ALA A 222 1.70 -25.37 -8.77
CA ALA A 222 1.08 -26.08 -7.66
C ALA A 222 0.60 -25.11 -6.57
N ILE A 223 -0.52 -25.45 -5.92
CA ILE A 223 -1.05 -24.71 -4.77
C ILE A 223 -0.18 -25.00 -3.53
N GLN A 224 0.17 -26.27 -3.32
CA GLN A 224 1.01 -26.70 -2.21
C GLN A 224 2.50 -26.51 -2.54
N PRO A 225 3.33 -26.18 -1.53
CA PRO A 225 4.78 -26.05 -1.68
C PRO A 225 5.45 -27.39 -1.98
N ALA A 226 6.55 -27.37 -2.73
CA ALA A 226 7.39 -28.54 -2.94
C ALA A 226 8.28 -28.80 -1.74
N VAL A 227 8.35 -30.05 -1.32
CA VAL A 227 9.31 -30.54 -0.32
C VAL A 227 10.63 -30.79 -1.01
N SER A 228 11.65 -30.04 -0.60
CA SER A 228 13.03 -30.31 -0.98
C SER A 228 13.65 -31.15 0.13
N THR A 229 13.68 -32.46 -0.11
CA THR A 229 14.16 -33.46 0.85
C THR A 229 15.56 -33.10 1.34
N LEU A 230 15.74 -33.16 2.67
CA LEU A 230 17.03 -32.97 3.35
C LEU A 230 17.52 -34.32 3.86
N GLU A 231 18.74 -34.67 3.50
CA GLU A 231 19.37 -35.93 3.92
C GLU A 231 20.44 -35.71 5.01
N GLY A 232 20.98 -36.81 5.53
CA GLY A 232 22.06 -36.80 6.51
C GLY A 232 21.69 -36.12 7.84
N ALA A 233 22.67 -35.42 8.43
CA ALA A 233 22.52 -34.79 9.74
C ALA A 233 21.39 -33.75 9.78
N PHE A 234 21.16 -33.02 8.68
CA PHE A 234 20.11 -32.02 8.58
C PHE A 234 18.71 -32.65 8.52
N GLY A 235 18.53 -33.73 7.76
CA GLY A 235 17.27 -34.49 7.75
C GLY A 235 16.98 -35.15 9.10
N GLU A 236 17.97 -35.84 9.68
CA GLU A 236 17.84 -36.46 11.01
C GLU A 236 17.48 -35.47 12.09
N SER A 237 18.06 -34.27 11.99
CA SER A 237 17.70 -33.18 12.87
C SER A 237 16.19 -32.93 12.72
N LEU A 238 15.69 -32.57 11.54
CA LEU A 238 14.31 -32.15 11.37
C LEU A 238 13.29 -33.24 11.75
N ARG A 239 13.62 -34.53 11.57
CA ARG A 239 12.82 -35.66 12.07
C ARG A 239 12.63 -35.63 13.59
N LYS A 240 13.66 -35.23 14.33
CA LYS A 240 13.66 -35.13 15.81
C LYS A 240 13.02 -33.84 16.33
N TYR A 241 12.58 -32.93 15.46
CA TYR A 241 11.88 -31.71 15.88
C TYR A 241 10.75 -32.02 16.87
N GLY A 242 10.64 -31.30 17.99
CA GLY A 242 9.59 -31.54 18.99
C GLY A 242 9.73 -32.81 19.86
N SER A 243 10.71 -33.69 19.61
CA SER A 243 11.02 -34.84 20.49
C SER A 243 11.97 -34.48 21.65
N SER A 244 12.79 -33.44 21.46
CA SER A 244 13.63 -32.80 22.48
C SER A 244 13.40 -31.28 22.43
N GLY A 245 13.37 -30.62 23.58
CA GLY A 245 13.16 -29.17 23.67
C GLY A 245 14.27 -28.31 23.04
N GLN A 246 15.36 -28.93 22.58
CA GLN A 246 16.43 -28.30 21.81
C GLN A 246 16.59 -29.01 20.47
N PHE A 247 16.72 -28.22 19.42
CA PHE A 247 16.76 -28.68 18.05
C PHE A 247 17.62 -27.76 17.18
N ASN A 248 18.45 -28.33 16.30
CA ASN A 248 19.28 -27.57 15.37
C ASN A 248 18.59 -27.48 14.01
N LEU A 249 18.05 -26.31 13.68
CA LEU A 249 17.40 -26.08 12.41
C LEU A 249 18.44 -25.73 11.33
N PRO A 250 18.47 -26.44 10.19
CA PRO A 250 19.38 -26.11 9.08
C PRO A 250 18.90 -24.83 8.39
N LEU A 251 19.44 -23.68 8.81
CA LEU A 251 19.12 -22.39 8.22
C LEU A 251 20.05 -22.09 7.04
N ASP A 252 19.47 -22.07 5.83
CA ASP A 252 20.14 -21.58 4.63
C ASP A 252 19.81 -20.10 4.40
N ALA A 253 20.74 -19.21 4.73
CA ALA A 253 20.61 -17.78 4.50
C ALA A 253 20.48 -17.41 3.00
N SER A 254 20.84 -18.31 2.09
CA SER A 254 20.72 -18.11 0.64
C SER A 254 19.34 -18.48 0.08
N MET A 255 18.39 -18.85 0.94
CA MET A 255 17.01 -19.19 0.59
C MET A 255 16.91 -20.34 -0.42
N GLY A 256 17.65 -21.42 -0.18
CA GLY A 256 17.62 -22.62 -1.01
C GLY A 256 18.63 -22.62 -2.17
N LYS A 257 19.35 -21.52 -2.41
CA LYS A 257 20.40 -21.47 -3.44
C LYS A 257 21.56 -22.40 -3.11
N ALA A 258 21.97 -22.49 -1.86
CA ALA A 258 23.04 -23.39 -1.43
C ALA A 258 22.64 -24.85 -1.66
N ALA A 259 21.41 -25.22 -1.27
CA ALA A 259 20.88 -26.56 -1.53
C ALA A 259 20.71 -26.85 -3.03
N SER A 260 20.37 -25.84 -3.84
CA SER A 260 20.32 -26.00 -5.31
C SER A 260 21.71 -26.16 -5.92
N LEU A 261 22.72 -25.49 -5.36
CA LEU A 261 24.11 -25.57 -5.81
C LEU A 261 24.72 -26.93 -5.45
N GLU A 262 24.45 -27.45 -4.26
CA GLU A 262 24.86 -28.79 -3.84
C GLU A 262 24.21 -29.88 -4.71
N ARG A 263 22.91 -29.74 -5.03
CA ARG A 263 22.25 -30.63 -5.99
C ARG A 263 22.78 -30.48 -7.42
N ALA A 264 23.33 -29.33 -7.76
CA ALA A 264 23.94 -29.07 -9.07
C ALA A 264 25.42 -29.44 -9.13
N SER A 265 26.09 -29.65 -7.99
CA SER A 265 27.47 -30.14 -7.94
C SER A 265 27.49 -31.64 -8.20
N ASP A 266 27.25 -32.00 -9.45
CA ASP A 266 27.40 -33.36 -9.93
C ASP A 266 28.85 -33.82 -9.76
N ASN A 267 29.03 -35.09 -9.44
CA ASN A 267 30.34 -35.70 -9.53
C ASN A 267 30.76 -35.82 -11.01
N TRP A 268 32.06 -35.84 -11.30
CA TRP A 268 32.58 -35.95 -12.68
C TRP A 268 32.04 -37.19 -13.44
N ARG A 269 31.66 -38.25 -12.73
CA ARG A 269 31.01 -39.44 -13.30
C ARG A 269 29.59 -39.17 -13.77
N GLU A 270 28.83 -38.43 -12.99
CA GLU A 270 27.43 -38.11 -13.25
C GLU A 270 27.30 -37.13 -14.44
N HIS A 271 28.28 -36.24 -14.63
CA HIS A 271 28.42 -35.44 -15.85
C HIS A 271 28.63 -36.30 -17.12
N ILE A 272 29.36 -37.41 -17.03
CA ILE A 272 29.58 -38.33 -18.17
C ILE A 272 28.26 -39.05 -18.52
N GLU A 273 27.51 -39.48 -17.50
CA GLU A 273 26.21 -40.12 -17.68
C GLU A 273 25.15 -39.17 -18.29
N LYS A 274 25.12 -37.90 -17.86
CA LYS A 274 24.25 -36.87 -18.45
C LYS A 274 24.58 -36.58 -19.91
N GLY A 275 25.86 -36.71 -20.31
CA GLY A 275 26.31 -36.61 -21.70
C GLY A 275 25.85 -37.78 -22.58
N GLY A 276 25.29 -38.83 -21.99
CA GLY A 276 24.78 -40.01 -22.69
C GLY A 276 25.83 -40.64 -23.61
N VAL A 277 25.37 -41.23 -24.71
CA VAL A 277 26.25 -41.88 -25.71
C VAL A 277 27.29 -40.92 -26.29
N VAL A 278 26.95 -39.63 -26.41
CA VAL A 278 27.86 -38.60 -26.96
C VAL A 278 29.02 -38.34 -26.01
N GLY A 279 28.79 -38.31 -24.69
CA GLY A 279 29.83 -38.14 -23.69
C GLY A 279 30.92 -39.22 -23.77
N TYR A 280 30.50 -40.48 -23.88
CA TYR A 280 31.44 -41.60 -24.05
C TYR A 280 32.23 -41.53 -25.37
N LEU A 281 31.60 -41.05 -26.45
CA LEU A 281 32.26 -40.93 -27.75
C LEU A 281 33.36 -39.85 -27.76
N ILE A 282 33.12 -38.71 -27.10
CA ILE A 282 34.12 -37.64 -26.95
C ILE A 282 35.33 -38.14 -26.15
N ILE A 283 35.09 -38.86 -25.05
CA ILE A 283 36.16 -39.44 -24.23
C ILE A 283 36.98 -40.45 -25.05
N ALA A 284 36.31 -41.35 -25.79
CA ALA A 284 36.99 -42.32 -26.64
C ALA A 284 37.86 -41.63 -27.71
N MET A 285 37.34 -40.58 -28.35
CA MET A 285 38.09 -39.83 -29.36
C MET A 285 39.25 -39.05 -28.75
N GLY A 286 39.09 -38.50 -27.54
CA GLY A 286 40.14 -37.87 -26.77
C GLY A 286 41.27 -38.85 -26.41
N ILE A 287 40.94 -40.06 -25.96
CA ILE A 287 41.92 -41.13 -25.68
C ILE A 287 42.67 -41.52 -26.94
N LEU A 288 41.97 -41.70 -28.07
CA LEU A 288 42.58 -42.06 -29.35
C LEU A 288 43.56 -40.97 -29.81
N ALA A 289 43.16 -39.70 -29.71
CA ALA A 289 44.03 -38.57 -30.00
C ALA A 289 45.26 -38.53 -29.07
N PHE A 290 45.09 -38.85 -27.78
CA PHE A 290 46.19 -38.90 -26.81
C PHE A 290 47.19 -40.03 -27.11
N ILE A 291 46.69 -41.20 -27.53
CA ILE A 291 47.52 -42.33 -27.97
C ILE A 291 48.32 -41.91 -29.21
N LEU A 292 47.69 -41.29 -30.20
CA LEU A 292 48.37 -40.80 -31.39
C LEU A 292 49.44 -39.75 -31.06
N ALA A 293 49.13 -38.82 -30.16
CA ALA A 293 50.09 -37.83 -29.69
C ALA A 293 51.28 -38.50 -28.98
N GLY A 294 51.05 -39.52 -28.17
CA GLY A 294 52.10 -40.31 -27.52
C GLY A 294 53.01 -41.03 -28.52
N VAL A 295 52.44 -41.70 -29.52
CA VAL A 295 53.20 -42.32 -30.61
C VAL A 295 54.04 -41.27 -31.35
N LYS A 296 53.45 -40.11 -31.65
CA LYS A 296 54.18 -39.03 -32.33
C LYS A 296 55.28 -38.40 -31.49
N LEU A 297 55.11 -38.31 -30.18
CA LEU A 297 56.17 -37.89 -29.26
C LEU A 297 57.35 -38.87 -29.28
N ILE A 298 57.07 -40.17 -29.33
CA ILE A 298 58.11 -41.21 -29.45
C ILE A 298 58.81 -41.11 -30.81
N ASP A 299 58.05 -40.98 -31.91
CA ASP A 299 58.60 -40.77 -33.26
C ASP A 299 59.52 -39.54 -33.29
N PHE A 300 59.08 -38.43 -32.69
CA PHE A 300 59.85 -37.19 -32.66
C PHE A 300 61.15 -37.34 -31.86
N ASN A 301 61.12 -38.04 -30.73
CA ASN A 301 62.32 -38.33 -29.96
C ASN A 301 63.27 -39.29 -30.71
N ALA A 302 62.73 -40.21 -31.51
CA ALA A 302 63.51 -41.10 -32.37
C ALA A 302 64.13 -40.37 -33.58
N LEU A 303 63.50 -39.29 -34.04
CA LEU A 303 63.97 -38.44 -35.14
C LEU A 303 65.10 -37.48 -34.75
N ASN A 304 65.68 -37.60 -33.55
CA ASN A 304 66.74 -36.71 -33.07
C ASN A 304 67.86 -36.53 -34.12
N VAL A 305 67.80 -35.39 -34.82
CA VAL A 305 68.71 -35.01 -35.91
C VAL A 305 70.01 -34.56 -35.27
N SER A 306 70.88 -35.53 -34.98
CA SER A 306 72.26 -35.27 -34.65
C SER A 306 73.00 -34.89 -35.93
N ILE A 307 73.51 -33.65 -36.03
CA ILE A 307 74.44 -33.24 -37.09
C ILE A 307 75.61 -34.23 -37.09
N PRO A 308 75.90 -34.94 -38.20
CA PRO A 308 76.95 -35.95 -38.20
C PRO A 308 78.30 -35.27 -37.95
N SER A 309 79.08 -35.82 -37.03
CA SER A 309 80.45 -35.32 -36.71
C SER A 309 81.37 -35.26 -37.92
N ASN A 310 81.05 -36.06 -38.95
CA ASN A 310 81.85 -36.21 -40.15
C ASN A 310 81.41 -35.27 -41.29
N LEU A 311 80.38 -34.42 -41.08
CA LEU A 311 79.87 -33.52 -42.12
C LEU A 311 80.95 -32.56 -42.63
N ALA A 312 81.73 -31.99 -41.71
CA ALA A 312 82.78 -31.04 -42.04
C ALA A 312 83.93 -31.71 -42.80
N SER A 313 84.31 -32.94 -42.43
CA SER A 313 85.36 -33.68 -43.11
C SER A 313 84.92 -34.19 -44.48
N THR A 314 83.64 -34.61 -44.62
CA THR A 314 83.07 -35.00 -45.93
C THR A 314 83.00 -33.82 -46.88
N ALA A 315 82.60 -32.63 -46.39
CA ALA A 315 82.54 -31.42 -47.19
C ALA A 315 83.94 -30.95 -47.62
N ALA A 316 84.92 -30.98 -46.71
CA ALA A 316 86.30 -30.63 -47.04
C ALA A 316 86.90 -31.57 -48.10
N ALA A 317 86.71 -32.89 -47.96
CA ALA A 317 87.20 -33.87 -48.94
C ALA A 317 86.53 -33.75 -50.32
N ALA A 318 85.25 -33.36 -50.36
CA ALA A 318 84.52 -33.12 -51.60
C ALA A 318 85.00 -31.86 -52.34
N VAL A 319 85.24 -30.75 -51.62
CA VAL A 319 85.76 -29.50 -52.18
C VAL A 319 87.20 -29.65 -52.69
N GLU A 320 88.04 -30.45 -52.02
CA GLU A 320 89.39 -30.80 -52.48
C GLU A 320 89.41 -31.74 -53.71
N GLY A 321 88.24 -32.17 -54.21
CA GLY A 321 88.09 -33.02 -55.41
C GLY A 321 88.38 -34.51 -55.17
N ASN A 322 88.50 -34.95 -53.91
CA ASN A 322 88.80 -36.34 -53.58
C ASN A 322 87.51 -37.14 -53.26
N LEU A 323 86.79 -37.50 -54.33
CA LEU A 323 85.50 -38.18 -54.26
C LEU A 323 85.55 -39.57 -53.60
N GLU A 324 86.67 -40.29 -53.69
CA GLU A 324 86.83 -41.60 -53.04
C GLU A 324 86.83 -41.48 -51.51
N LYS A 325 87.60 -40.53 -50.96
CA LYS A 325 87.64 -40.28 -49.51
C LYS A 325 86.32 -39.71 -48.98
N ALA A 326 85.65 -38.87 -49.75
CA ALA A 326 84.33 -38.37 -49.40
C ALA A 326 83.30 -39.51 -49.32
N ASN A 327 83.28 -40.41 -50.31
CA ASN A 327 82.38 -41.57 -50.33
C ASN A 327 82.65 -42.55 -49.19
N GLU A 328 83.92 -42.80 -48.85
CA GLU A 328 84.28 -43.65 -47.69
C GLU A 328 83.69 -43.07 -46.39
N GLN A 329 83.81 -41.76 -46.18
CA GLN A 329 83.25 -41.10 -45.00
C GLN A 329 81.71 -41.03 -45.01
N ILE A 330 81.08 -40.97 -46.18
CA ILE A 330 79.62 -41.03 -46.35
C ILE A 330 79.07 -42.40 -45.93
N THR A 331 79.79 -43.50 -46.20
CA THR A 331 79.33 -44.85 -45.79
C THR A 331 79.23 -44.98 -44.25
N ASN A 332 80.05 -44.24 -43.51
CA ASN A 332 80.02 -44.19 -42.04
C ASN A 332 78.88 -43.30 -41.48
N SER A 333 78.10 -42.63 -42.34
CA SER A 333 76.94 -41.82 -41.95
C SER A 333 75.63 -42.63 -41.91
N LYS A 334 74.63 -42.14 -41.16
CA LYS A 334 73.31 -42.82 -41.02
C LYS A 334 72.63 -43.01 -42.39
N PRO A 335 71.89 -44.12 -42.61
CA PRO A 335 71.36 -44.51 -43.93
C PRO A 335 70.55 -43.43 -44.65
N TRP A 336 69.72 -42.67 -43.93
CA TRP A 336 68.86 -41.63 -44.51
C TRP A 336 69.63 -40.37 -44.95
N MET A 337 70.87 -40.16 -44.48
CA MET A 337 71.71 -39.02 -44.88
C MET A 337 72.63 -39.35 -46.06
N ARG A 338 72.91 -40.63 -46.33
CA ARG A 338 73.88 -41.04 -47.35
C ARG A 338 73.54 -40.51 -48.74
N ALA A 339 72.26 -40.54 -49.11
CA ALA A 339 71.79 -40.01 -50.38
C ALA A 339 72.03 -38.50 -50.49
N MET A 340 71.73 -37.75 -49.43
CA MET A 340 71.93 -36.29 -49.40
C MET A 340 73.41 -35.90 -49.44
N LEU A 341 74.26 -36.61 -48.69
CA LEU A 341 75.70 -36.32 -48.65
C LEU A 341 76.42 -36.75 -49.93
N ALA A 342 75.99 -37.84 -50.58
CA ALA A 342 76.51 -38.25 -51.87
C ALA A 342 76.20 -37.22 -52.96
N GLU A 343 74.96 -36.74 -53.03
CA GLU A 343 74.55 -35.69 -53.97
C GLU A 343 75.28 -34.36 -53.70
N GLY A 344 75.45 -33.99 -52.42
CA GLY A 344 76.21 -32.80 -52.05
C GLY A 344 77.70 -32.90 -52.41
N ALA A 345 78.29 -34.10 -52.36
CA ALA A 345 79.68 -34.32 -52.71
C ALA A 345 79.93 -34.31 -54.22
N THR A 346 78.98 -34.78 -55.04
CA THR A 346 79.11 -34.77 -56.51
C THR A 346 79.04 -33.37 -57.10
N HIS A 347 78.26 -32.48 -56.49
CA HIS A 347 78.08 -31.08 -56.93
C HIS A 347 78.93 -30.07 -56.13
N ALA A 348 79.89 -30.52 -55.32
CA ALA A 348 80.68 -29.63 -54.44
C ALA A 348 81.65 -28.69 -55.17
N ASN A 349 81.97 -28.96 -56.44
CA ASN A 349 82.95 -28.23 -57.26
C ASN A 349 82.37 -27.70 -58.59
N GLU A 350 81.05 -27.78 -58.76
CA GLU A 350 80.32 -26.94 -59.74
C GLU A 350 80.08 -25.56 -59.15
#